data_AF-A0A7G2K0S3-F1
#
_entry.id   AF-A0A7G2K0S3-F1
#
_cell.length_a   1.000
_cell.length_b   1.000
_cell.length_c   1.000
_cell.angle_alpha   90.00
_cell.angle_beta   90.00
_cell.angle_gamma   90.00
#
_symmetry.space_group_name_H-M   'P 1'
#
loop_
_entity.id
_entity.type
_entity.pdbx_description
1 polymer ?
#
loop_
_entity_poly.entity_id
_entity_poly.type
_entity_poly.pdbx_seq_one_letter_code
_entity_poly.pdbx_strand_id
1 'polypeptide(L)'
;RRQAVLHRFLGRNKTKVPYIISIAGSVAVGKSTSARILQSLLSHWPAERKVDLITTDGFLYPLEKLKKDHLLHKKGFPISYDTPKLIHFLADVKSGKTEVEAPIYSHLTYDIIPDKFHPTIRCRAKRCQK
;
A
#
# COMPACT_ATOMS: atom_id res chain seq x y z
N ARG A 1 3.22 -23.44 -1.00
CA ARG A 1 4.15 -24.60 -1.13
C ARG A 1 5.40 -24.28 -1.93
N ARG A 2 5.31 -23.64 -3.12
CA ARG A 2 6.43 -23.33 -4.03
C ARG A 2 7.58 -22.49 -3.41
N GLN A 3 7.26 -21.44 -2.64
CA GLN A 3 8.29 -20.59 -2.00
C GLN A 3 9.12 -21.34 -0.94
N ALA A 4 8.53 -22.30 -0.21
CA ALA A 4 9.25 -23.03 0.83
C ALA A 4 10.37 -23.93 0.26
N VAL A 5 10.16 -24.47 -0.95
CA VAL A 5 11.13 -25.32 -1.65
C VAL A 5 12.31 -24.47 -2.15
N LEU A 6 12.01 -23.32 -2.77
CA LEU A 6 13.02 -22.37 -3.26
C LEU A 6 13.91 -21.81 -2.15
N HIS A 7 13.33 -21.50 -0.99
CA HIS A 7 14.09 -21.03 0.17
C HIS A 7 14.98 -22.11 0.79
N ARG A 8 14.51 -23.37 0.85
CA ARG A 8 15.31 -24.49 1.34
C ARG A 8 16.48 -24.79 0.40
N PHE A 9 16.29 -24.60 -0.91
CA PHE A 9 17.34 -24.75 -1.92
C PHE A 9 18.38 -23.62 -1.87
N LEU A 10 17.96 -22.37 -1.58
CA LEU A 10 18.84 -21.19 -1.59
C LEU A 10 19.49 -20.86 -0.23
N GLY A 11 19.25 -21.62 0.83
CA GLY A 11 19.86 -21.39 2.16
C GLY A 11 19.51 -20.05 2.83
N ARG A 12 18.48 -19.33 2.34
CA ARG A 12 18.12 -17.98 2.82
C ARG A 12 17.11 -18.06 3.96
N ASN A 13 17.47 -17.52 5.12
CA ASN A 13 16.57 -17.29 6.25
C ASN A 13 15.36 -16.43 5.81
N LYS A 14 14.15 -16.90 6.09
CA LYS A 14 12.89 -16.26 5.67
C LYS A 14 12.70 -14.91 6.36
N THR A 15 12.88 -13.80 5.64
CA THR A 15 12.17 -12.57 5.96
C THR A 15 10.72 -12.72 5.52
N LYS A 16 9.76 -12.55 6.45
CA LYS A 16 8.32 -12.55 6.11
C LYS A 16 8.00 -11.25 5.35
N VAL A 17 7.98 -11.35 4.03
CA VAL A 17 7.54 -10.25 3.16
C VAL A 17 6.01 -10.21 3.12
N PRO A 18 5.37 -9.03 3.22
CA PRO A 18 3.92 -8.90 3.12
C PRO A 18 3.36 -9.40 1.77
N TYR A 19 2.17 -9.99 1.84
CA TYR A 19 1.36 -10.27 0.66
C TYR A 19 0.57 -9.01 0.28
N ILE A 20 0.59 -8.64 -1.00
CA ILE A 20 -0.08 -7.43 -1.49
C ILE A 20 -1.25 -7.88 -2.36
N ILE A 21 -2.44 -7.36 -2.07
CA ILE A 21 -3.65 -7.57 -2.86
C ILE A 21 -4.06 -6.22 -3.42
N SER A 22 -4.04 -6.09 -4.75
CA SER A 22 -4.43 -4.86 -5.43
C SER A 22 -5.87 -4.97 -5.91
N ILE A 23 -6.68 -3.95 -5.60
CA ILE A 23 -8.07 -3.84 -6.07
C ILE A 23 -8.12 -2.69 -7.07
N ALA A 24 -8.39 -3.02 -8.34
CA ALA A 24 -8.47 -2.08 -9.44
C ALA A 24 -9.89 -2.01 -10.02
N GLY A 25 -10.16 -0.98 -10.84
CA GLY A 25 -11.47 -0.76 -11.47
C GLY A 25 -11.82 0.71 -11.63
N SER A 26 -12.92 0.99 -12.32
CA SER A 26 -13.38 2.37 -12.63
C SER A 26 -13.67 3.19 -11.37
N VAL A 27 -13.67 4.52 -11.51
CA VAL A 27 -14.13 5.43 -10.45
C VAL A 27 -15.58 5.08 -10.10
N ALA A 28 -15.93 5.14 -8.80
CA ALA A 28 -17.24 4.79 -8.26
C ALA A 28 -17.72 3.32 -8.36
N VAL A 29 -16.94 2.38 -8.93
CA VAL A 29 -17.31 0.93 -8.99
C VAL A 29 -17.32 0.22 -7.62
N GLY A 30 -17.05 0.92 -6.52
CA GLY A 30 -17.07 0.35 -5.17
C GLY A 30 -15.75 -0.25 -4.67
N LYS A 31 -14.61 0.05 -5.31
CA LYS A 31 -13.27 -0.45 -4.88
C LYS A 31 -13.01 -0.29 -3.38
N SER A 32 -13.25 0.91 -2.85
CA SER A 32 -13.02 1.22 -1.43
C SER A 32 -13.92 0.42 -0.51
N THR A 33 -15.16 0.16 -0.92
CA THR A 33 -16.12 -0.67 -0.19
C THR A 33 -15.64 -2.13 -0.15
N SER A 34 -15.33 -2.71 -1.31
CA SER A 34 -14.82 -4.07 -1.42
C SER A 34 -13.52 -4.27 -0.66
N ALA A 35 -12.62 -3.27 -0.70
CA ALA A 35 -11.34 -3.31 0.01
C ALA A 35 -11.52 -3.34 1.54
N ARG A 36 -12.46 -2.54 2.08
CA ARG A 36 -12.78 -2.54 3.52
C ARG A 36 -13.43 -3.85 3.96
N ILE A 37 -14.32 -4.42 3.14
CA ILE A 37 -14.92 -5.72 3.42
C ILE A 37 -13.83 -6.80 3.45
N LEU A 38 -12.97 -6.83 2.43
CA LEU A 38 -11.86 -7.80 2.36
C LEU A 38 -10.89 -7.64 3.53
N GLN A 39 -10.56 -6.41 3.91
CA GLN A 39 -9.75 -6.13 5.09
C GLN A 39 -10.38 -6.74 6.34
N SER A 40 -11.67 -6.48 6.59
CA SER A 40 -12.39 -7.01 7.75
C SER A 40 -12.37 -8.55 7.77
N LEU A 41 -12.65 -9.19 6.64
CA LEU A 41 -12.65 -10.65 6.54
C LEU A 41 -11.25 -11.26 6.77
N LEU A 42 -10.20 -10.64 6.25
CA LEU A 42 -8.83 -11.14 6.40
C LEU A 42 -8.26 -10.88 7.81
N SER A 43 -8.70 -9.82 8.48
CA SER A 43 -8.32 -9.54 9.86
C SER A 43 -8.90 -10.56 10.84
N HIS A 44 -10.13 -11.02 10.61
CA HIS A 44 -10.83 -11.99 11.46
C HIS A 44 -10.56 -13.47 11.10
N TRP A 45 -9.50 -13.76 10.34
CA TRP A 45 -9.09 -15.14 10.07
C TRP A 45 -8.72 -15.86 11.38
N PRO A 46 -8.93 -17.19 11.53
CA PRO A 46 -8.67 -17.94 12.78
C PRO A 46 -7.28 -17.75 13.42
N ALA A 47 -6.29 -17.31 12.64
CA ALA A 47 -5.06 -16.75 13.16
C ALA A 47 -5.03 -15.27 12.80
N GLU A 48 -5.09 -14.40 13.80
CA GLU A 48 -5.16 -12.95 13.62
C GLU A 48 -4.02 -12.47 12.69
N ARG A 49 -4.39 -11.75 11.63
CA ARG A 49 -3.45 -11.19 10.67
C ARG A 49 -3.54 -9.68 10.70
N LYS A 50 -2.37 -9.03 10.74
CA LYS A 50 -2.30 -7.60 10.48
C LYS A 50 -2.60 -7.35 9.00
N VAL A 51 -3.63 -6.56 8.73
CA VAL A 51 -4.05 -6.19 7.37
C VAL A 51 -4.17 -4.68 7.31
N ASP A 52 -3.27 -4.06 6.55
CA ASP A 52 -3.26 -2.61 6.31
C ASP A 52 -3.94 -2.32 4.95
N LEU A 53 -4.77 -1.28 4.89
CA LEU A 53 -5.46 -0.83 3.67
C LEU A 53 -4.85 0.49 3.20
N ILE A 54 -4.27 0.49 2.01
CA ILE A 54 -3.62 1.66 1.42
C ILE A 54 -4.31 2.01 0.11
N THR A 55 -4.65 3.28 -0.07
CA THR A 55 -5.25 3.82 -1.29
C THR A 55 -4.20 4.47 -2.18
N THR A 56 -4.30 4.28 -3.49
CA THR A 56 -3.39 4.91 -4.47
C THR A 56 -3.50 6.42 -4.51
N ASP A 57 -4.62 6.98 -4.06
CA ASP A 57 -4.91 8.43 -4.05
C ASP A 57 -3.89 9.22 -3.21
N GLY A 58 -3.26 8.59 -2.21
CA GLY A 58 -2.16 9.20 -1.44
C GLY A 58 -0.93 9.52 -2.29
N PHE A 59 -0.76 8.84 -3.42
CA PHE A 59 0.36 9.01 -4.34
C PHE A 59 0.01 9.94 -5.50
N LEU A 60 -1.08 10.71 -5.43
CA LEU A 60 -1.32 11.81 -6.35
C LEU A 60 -0.23 12.88 -6.20
N TYR A 61 -0.12 13.79 -7.17
CA TYR A 61 0.59 15.03 -6.92
C TYR A 61 -0.24 15.97 -6.03
N PRO A 62 0.40 16.83 -5.22
CA PRO A 62 -0.30 17.84 -4.43
C PRO A 62 -1.19 18.72 -5.32
N LEU A 63 -2.30 19.20 -4.76
CA LEU A 63 -3.29 20.00 -5.49
C LEU A 63 -2.67 21.19 -6.22
N GLU A 64 -1.72 21.88 -5.59
CA GLU A 64 -1.02 23.03 -6.17
C GLU A 64 -0.22 22.67 -7.44
N LYS A 65 0.44 21.49 -7.44
CA LYS A 65 1.12 21.00 -8.64
C LYS A 65 0.12 20.62 -9.73
N LEU A 66 -0.95 19.93 -9.38
CA LEU A 66 -2.01 19.56 -10.33
C LEU A 66 -2.69 20.79 -10.96
N LYS A 67 -2.87 21.88 -10.22
CA LYS A 67 -3.37 23.15 -10.74
C LYS A 67 -2.38 23.80 -11.69
N LYS A 68 -1.11 23.93 -11.27
CA LYS A 68 -0.04 24.54 -12.06
C LYS A 68 0.15 23.86 -13.41
N ASP A 69 0.06 22.53 -13.42
CA ASP A 69 0.27 21.72 -14.62
C ASP A 69 -1.04 21.50 -15.42
N HIS A 70 -2.15 22.15 -15.01
CA HIS A 70 -3.49 21.99 -15.58
C HIS A 70 -4.00 20.54 -15.59
N LEU A 71 -3.55 19.69 -14.65
CA LEU A 71 -3.85 18.26 -14.58
C LEU A 71 -5.08 17.90 -13.72
N LEU A 72 -5.78 18.88 -13.15
CA LEU A 72 -6.98 18.66 -12.32
C LEU A 72 -8.05 17.80 -13.00
N HIS A 73 -8.32 18.06 -14.29
CA HIS A 73 -9.29 17.30 -15.08
C HIS A 73 -8.82 15.87 -15.41
N LYS A 74 -7.51 15.60 -15.26
CA LYS A 74 -6.89 14.28 -15.42
C LYS A 74 -6.61 13.61 -14.07
N LYS A 75 -7.23 14.08 -12.99
CA LYS A 75 -7.11 13.42 -11.69
C LYS A 75 -7.59 11.98 -11.79
N GLY A 76 -6.75 11.04 -11.38
CA GLY A 76 -7.01 9.60 -11.52
C GLY A 76 -6.39 8.98 -12.78
N PHE A 77 -5.86 9.77 -13.71
CA PHE A 77 -5.02 9.26 -14.80
C PHE A 77 -3.56 9.11 -14.32
N PRO A 78 -2.77 8.21 -14.94
CA PRO A 78 -1.37 7.97 -14.54
C PRO A 78 -0.53 9.24 -14.39
N ILE A 79 -0.76 10.25 -15.23
CA ILE A 79 -0.01 11.53 -15.20
C ILE A 79 -0.25 12.36 -13.93
N SER A 80 -1.37 12.13 -13.22
CA SER A 80 -1.69 12.81 -11.96
C SER A 80 -1.05 12.16 -10.73
N TYR A 81 -0.38 11.02 -10.90
CA TYR A 81 0.28 10.28 -9.82
C TYR A 81 1.79 10.45 -9.85
N ASP A 82 2.38 10.52 -8.65
CA ASP A 82 3.79 10.30 -8.42
C ASP A 82 4.12 8.80 -8.51
N THR A 83 4.19 8.32 -9.75
CA THR A 83 4.47 6.92 -10.06
C THR A 83 5.80 6.44 -9.50
N PRO A 84 6.92 7.21 -9.57
CA PRO A 84 8.17 6.83 -8.92
C PRO A 84 8.00 6.58 -7.42
N LYS A 85 7.30 7.48 -6.70
CA LYS A 85 7.06 7.32 -5.26
C LYS A 85 6.24 6.07 -4.94
N LEU A 86 5.23 5.74 -5.75
CA LEU A 86 4.44 4.51 -5.59
C LEU A 86 5.29 3.26 -5.81
N ILE A 87 6.14 3.23 -6.84
CA ILE A 87 7.03 2.10 -7.13
C ILE A 87 8.04 1.91 -6.00
N HIS A 88 8.65 3.00 -5.52
CA HIS A 88 9.56 2.95 -4.38
C HIS A 88 8.88 2.40 -3.12
N PHE A 89 7.66 2.86 -2.83
CA PHE A 89 6.86 2.33 -1.73
C PHE A 89 6.62 0.81 -1.85
N LEU A 90 6.20 0.34 -3.04
CA LEU A 90 5.98 -1.09 -3.27
C LEU A 90 7.26 -1.91 -3.14
N ALA A 91 8.38 -1.38 -3.64
CA ALA A 91 9.70 -2.01 -3.51
C ALA A 91 10.13 -2.10 -2.04
N ASP A 92 9.90 -1.04 -1.26
CA ASP A 92 10.20 -1.01 0.18
C ASP A 92 9.39 -2.04 0.95
N VAL A 93 8.09 -2.16 0.66
CA VAL A 93 7.24 -3.22 1.23
C VAL A 93 7.75 -4.60 0.83
N LYS A 94 8.14 -4.81 -0.43
CA LYS A 94 8.62 -6.11 -0.93
C LYS A 94 10.03 -6.48 -0.49
N SER A 95 10.86 -5.51 -0.14
CA SER A 95 12.19 -5.75 0.45
C SER A 95 12.11 -6.17 1.92
N GLY A 96 10.94 -6.01 2.55
CA GLY A 96 10.73 -6.38 3.95
C GLY A 96 11.27 -5.36 4.94
N LYS A 97 11.39 -4.08 4.54
CA LYS A 97 11.67 -2.97 5.47
C LYS A 97 10.70 -3.06 6.65
N THR A 98 11.22 -2.90 7.86
CA THR A 98 10.44 -3.01 9.10
C THR A 98 9.35 -1.96 9.19
N GLU A 99 9.60 -0.80 8.60
CA GLU A 99 8.76 0.37 8.66
C GLU A 99 8.74 1.05 7.29
N VAL A 100 7.53 1.21 6.73
CA VAL A 100 7.29 1.87 5.45
C VAL A 100 6.13 2.85 5.62
N GLU A 101 6.31 4.06 5.11
CA GLU A 101 5.34 5.15 5.20
C GLU A 101 4.57 5.29 3.89
N ALA A 102 3.26 5.49 4.00
CA ALA A 102 2.40 5.80 2.87
C ALA A 102 1.74 7.16 3.08
N PRO A 103 1.75 8.08 2.09
CA PRO A 103 1.07 9.36 2.20
C PRO A 103 -0.45 9.18 2.35
N ILE A 104 -1.08 10.05 3.14
CA ILE A 104 -2.54 10.05 3.34
C ILE A 104 -3.21 11.08 2.43
N TYR A 105 -4.22 10.63 1.69
CA TYR A 105 -5.12 11.49 0.96
C TYR A 105 -6.37 11.80 1.78
N SER A 106 -6.79 13.08 1.79
CA SER A 106 -8.01 13.51 2.44
C SER A 106 -9.06 13.89 1.40
N HIS A 107 -10.18 13.16 1.39
CA HIS A 107 -11.32 13.54 0.57
C HIS A 107 -12.02 14.81 1.08
N LEU A 108 -11.78 15.24 2.33
CA LEU A 108 -12.35 16.49 2.87
C LEU A 108 -11.60 17.72 2.34
N THR A 109 -10.27 17.68 2.37
CA THR A 109 -9.43 18.80 1.89
C THR A 109 -9.09 18.69 0.41
N TYR A 110 -9.51 17.60 -0.25
CA TYR A 110 -9.21 17.29 -1.64
C TYR A 110 -7.71 17.24 -1.98
N ASP A 111 -6.85 17.06 -0.97
CA ASP A 111 -5.40 17.08 -1.13
C ASP A 111 -4.72 16.04 -0.22
N ILE A 112 -3.44 15.83 -0.47
CA ILE A 112 -2.55 15.05 0.39
C ILE A 112 -2.31 15.84 1.67
N ILE A 113 -2.42 15.17 2.82
CA ILE A 113 -2.16 15.85 4.08
C ILE A 113 -0.64 15.92 4.29
N PRO A 114 -0.05 17.11 4.39
CA PRO A 114 1.39 17.25 4.67
C PRO A 114 1.71 16.64 6.04
N ASP A 115 2.88 16.03 6.14
CA ASP A 115 3.44 15.45 7.38
C ASP A 115 2.55 14.40 8.07
N LYS A 116 1.54 13.88 7.36
CA LYS A 116 0.73 12.75 7.83
C LYS A 116 0.89 11.55 6.90
N PHE A 117 1.35 10.48 7.50
CA PHE A 117 1.51 9.19 6.86
C PHE A 117 0.60 8.16 7.52
N HIS A 118 0.20 7.16 6.75
CA HIS A 118 -0.51 6.01 7.29
C HIS A 118 0.36 5.41 8.40
N PRO A 119 -0.21 5.05 9.56
CA PRO A 119 0.56 4.45 10.64
C PRO A 119 1.38 3.30 10.06
N THR A 120 2.68 3.40 10.29
CA THR A 120 3.74 2.71 9.58
C THR A 120 3.38 1.25 9.32
N ILE A 121 3.48 0.81 8.06
CA ILE A 121 3.22 -0.59 7.69
C ILE A 121 4.35 -1.42 8.29
N ARG A 122 4.14 -1.87 9.52
CA ARG A 122 5.09 -2.72 10.22
C ARG A 122 5.10 -4.11 9.61
N CYS A 123 6.11 -4.37 8.79
CA CYS A 123 6.46 -5.73 8.41
C CYS A 123 7.03 -6.42 9.66
N ARG A 124 6.23 -7.25 10.33
CA ARG A 124 6.73 -8.01 11.49
C ARG A 124 7.87 -8.94 11.05
N ALA A 125 9.10 -8.53 11.32
CA ALA A 125 10.29 -9.35 11.11
C ALA A 125 10.63 -10.26 12.30
N LYS A 126 9.92 -10.21 13.45
CA LYS A 126 10.31 -10.96 14.66
C LYS A 126 9.28 -11.97 15.18
N ARG A 127 9.58 -13.26 14.97
CA ARG A 127 9.74 -14.34 15.98
C ARG A 127 9.93 -15.69 15.24
N CYS A 128 11.17 -16.04 14.94
CA CYS A 128 11.62 -17.43 15.03
C CYS A 128 12.53 -17.48 16.26
N GLN A 129 11.92 -17.67 17.44
CA GLN A 129 12.60 -18.32 18.56
C GLN A 129 12.02 -19.72 18.63
N LYS A 130 12.81 -20.68 18.14
CA LYS A 130 13.07 -22.00 18.70
C LYS A 130 14.00 -22.72 17.74
#